data_AF-A0A1Q8JJD4-F1
#
_entry.id   AF-A0A1Q8JJD4-F1
#
_cell.length_a   1.000
_cell.length_b   1.000
_cell.length_c   1.000
_cell.angle_alpha   90.00
_cell.angle_beta   90.00
_cell.angle_gamma   90.00
#
_symmetry.space_group_name_H-M   'P 1'
#
loop_
_entity.id
_entity.type
_entity.pdbx_description
1 polymer ?
#
loop_
_entity_poly.entity_id
_entity_poly.type
_entity_poly.pdbx_seq_one_letter_code
_entity_poly.pdbx_strand_id
1 'polypeptide(L)'
;MSRIVLKLAQAVGIVVLAFVALSLVLGVVQWIAVAAVLVAVPVAGVWLYLRASGRGAGTGRSAPSRRAARPDGAVATRRAELEARAVLDPAGRCGWCGSATRHQDRFGFPTTPLAHHREEIDAML
;
A
#
# COMPACT_ATOMS: atom_id res chain seq x y z
N MET A 1 63.46 0.98 -26.80
CA MET A 1 62.52 0.14 -26.02
C MET A 1 62.12 -1.07 -26.86
N SER A 2 62.26 -2.28 -26.32
CA SER A 2 61.92 -3.53 -27.03
C SER A 2 60.41 -3.61 -27.29
N ARG A 3 60.01 -4.11 -28.46
CA ARG A 3 58.60 -4.37 -28.84
C ARG A 3 57.87 -5.25 -27.82
N ILE A 4 58.62 -6.05 -27.06
CA ILE A 4 58.10 -6.93 -25.99
C ILE A 4 57.55 -6.09 -24.83
N VAL A 5 58.25 -5.03 -24.42
CA VAL A 5 57.82 -4.15 -23.31
C VAL A 5 56.54 -3.41 -23.67
N LEU A 6 56.41 -2.96 -24.93
CA LEU A 6 55.21 -2.27 -25.40
C LEU A 6 53.99 -3.21 -25.41
N LYS A 7 54.15 -4.45 -25.90
CA LYS A 7 53.09 -5.46 -25.89
C LYS A 7 52.66 -5.82 -24.47
N LEU A 8 53.62 -5.92 -23.54
CA LEU A 8 53.35 -6.22 -22.14
C LEU A 8 52.55 -5.07 -21.48
N ALA A 9 52.97 -3.82 -21.68
CA ALA A 9 52.26 -2.65 -21.15
C ALA A 9 50.83 -2.55 -21.70
N GLN A 10 50.65 -2.84 -23.00
CA GLN A 10 49.33 -2.84 -23.64
C GLN A 10 48.43 -3.96 -23.09
N ALA A 11 48.96 -5.16 -22.88
CA ALA A 11 48.20 -6.26 -22.27
C ALA A 11 47.76 -5.92 -20.85
N VAL A 12 48.65 -5.37 -20.03
CA VAL A 12 48.32 -4.91 -18.67
C VAL A 12 47.25 -3.82 -18.72
N GLY A 13 47.38 -2.84 -19.63
CA GLY A 13 46.40 -1.78 -19.81
C GLY A 13 45.00 -2.32 -20.15
N ILE A 14 44.91 -3.29 -21.06
CA ILE A 14 43.64 -3.93 -21.43
C ILE A 14 43.02 -4.67 -20.22
N VAL A 15 43.83 -5.41 -19.48
CA VAL A 15 43.36 -6.14 -18.29
C VAL A 15 42.83 -5.17 -17.24
N VAL A 16 43.57 -4.11 -16.92
CA VAL A 16 43.13 -3.08 -15.96
C VAL A 16 41.83 -2.42 -16.41
N LEU A 17 41.73 -2.04 -17.69
CA LEU A 17 40.52 -1.43 -18.22
C LEU A 17 39.31 -2.37 -18.14
N ALA A 18 39.51 -3.66 -18.44
CA ALA A 18 38.47 -4.67 -18.31
C ALA A 18 38.00 -4.82 -16.85
N PHE A 19 38.93 -4.84 -15.89
CA PHE A 19 38.59 -4.89 -14.47
C PHE A 19 37.82 -3.65 -14.01
N VAL A 20 38.21 -2.45 -14.46
CA VAL A 20 37.50 -1.21 -14.14
C VAL A 20 36.08 -1.24 -14.71
N ALA A 21 35.93 -1.61 -15.98
CA ALA A 21 34.62 -1.72 -16.63
C ALA A 21 33.73 -2.74 -15.92
N LEU A 22 34.27 -3.92 -15.58
CA LEU A 22 33.54 -4.96 -14.87
C LEU A 22 33.12 -4.48 -13.47
N SER A 23 34.02 -3.83 -12.74
CA SER A 23 33.74 -3.29 -11.40
C SER A 23 32.63 -2.23 -11.43
N LEU A 24 32.64 -1.37 -12.45
CA LEU A 24 31.59 -0.37 -12.66
C LEU A 24 30.23 -1.04 -12.89
N VAL A 25 30.18 -2.04 -13.77
CA VAL A 25 28.94 -2.78 -14.08
C VAL A 25 28.41 -3.48 -12.83
N LEU A 26 29.27 -4.19 -12.10
CA LEU A 26 28.90 -4.86 -10.86
C LEU A 26 28.42 -3.86 -9.80
N GLY A 27 29.08 -2.71 -9.67
CA GLY A 27 28.67 -1.65 -8.75
C GLY A 27 27.28 -1.09 -9.08
N VAL A 28 26.97 -0.88 -10.37
CA VAL A 28 25.64 -0.44 -10.81
C VAL A 28 24.59 -1.51 -10.52
N VAL A 29 24.86 -2.77 -10.86
CA VAL A 29 23.94 -3.89 -10.58
C VAL A 29 23.68 -4.03 -9.08
N GLN A 30 24.73 -3.92 -8.26
CA GLN A 30 24.61 -3.95 -6.80
C GLN A 30 23.74 -2.80 -6.29
N TRP A 31 23.93 -1.58 -6.79
CA TRP A 31 23.10 -0.43 -6.42
C TRP A 31 21.62 -0.63 -6.77
N ILE A 32 21.35 -1.14 -7.97
CA ILE A 32 19.98 -1.47 -8.40
C ILE A 32 19.38 -2.55 -7.48
N ALA A 33 20.15 -3.58 -7.14
CA ALA A 33 19.70 -4.64 -6.24
C ALA A 33 19.39 -4.10 -4.83
N VAL A 34 20.24 -3.23 -4.27
CA VAL A 34 20.01 -2.59 -2.97
C VAL A 34 18.76 -1.71 -3.01
N ALA A 35 18.60 -0.88 -4.03
CA ALA A 35 17.42 -0.04 -4.19
C ALA A 35 16.13 -0.89 -4.32
N ALA A 36 16.19 -1.98 -5.10
CA ALA A 36 15.08 -2.91 -5.24
C ALA A 36 14.71 -3.56 -3.90
N VAL A 37 15.70 -3.99 -3.10
CA VAL A 37 15.47 -4.56 -1.76
C VAL A 37 14.87 -3.53 -0.81
N LEU A 38 15.40 -2.30 -0.78
CA LEU A 38 14.88 -1.22 0.06
C LEU A 38 13.40 -0.91 -0.22
N VAL A 39 12.94 -1.10 -1.45
CA VAL A 39 11.52 -0.94 -1.83
C VAL A 39 10.73 -2.22 -1.58
N ALA A 40 11.30 -3.38 -1.91
CA ALA A 40 10.62 -4.66 -1.80
C ALA A 40 10.30 -5.02 -0.34
N VAL A 41 11.19 -4.74 0.59
CA VAL A 41 11.00 -5.03 2.04
C VAL A 41 9.75 -4.33 2.61
N PRO A 42 9.57 -3.01 2.51
CA PRO A 42 8.37 -2.35 3.02
C PRO A 42 7.12 -2.76 2.25
N VAL A 43 7.19 -2.95 0.92
CA VAL A 43 6.03 -3.41 0.13
C VAL A 43 5.60 -4.82 0.57
N ALA A 44 6.55 -5.75 0.72
CA ALA A 44 6.28 -7.09 1.22
C ALA A 44 5.76 -7.05 2.66
N GLY A 45 6.31 -6.20 3.52
CA GLY A 45 5.85 -5.98 4.89
C GLY A 45 4.39 -5.51 4.94
N VAL A 46 4.03 -4.51 4.15
CA VAL A 46 2.64 -4.02 4.03
C VAL A 46 1.72 -5.10 3.48
N TRP A 47 2.14 -5.82 2.45
CA TRP A 47 1.35 -6.90 1.88
C TRP A 47 1.09 -8.04 2.87
N LEU A 48 2.13 -8.45 3.61
CA LEU A 48 2.01 -9.46 4.66
C LEU A 48 1.15 -8.96 5.82
N TYR A 49 1.29 -7.70 6.23
CA TYR A 49 0.44 -7.07 7.23
C TYR A 49 -1.03 -7.10 6.82
N LEU A 50 -1.36 -6.63 5.61
CA LEU A 50 -2.73 -6.66 5.08
C LEU A 50 -3.27 -8.10 5.00
N ARG A 51 -2.45 -9.06 4.59
CA ARG A 51 -2.82 -10.48 4.52
C ARG A 51 -3.07 -11.09 5.92
N ALA A 52 -2.27 -10.70 6.91
CA ALA A 52 -2.42 -11.17 8.28
C ALA A 52 -3.64 -10.53 8.96
N SER A 53 -3.80 -9.21 8.82
CA SER A 53 -4.95 -8.44 9.33
C SER A 53 -6.27 -8.86 8.67
N GLY A 54 -6.23 -9.23 7.39
CA GLY A 54 -7.39 -9.77 6.66
C GLY A 54 -7.78 -11.21 7.05
N ARG A 55 -6.96 -11.96 7.80
CA ARG A 55 -7.37 -13.24 8.40
C ARG A 55 -8.13 -13.09 9.72
N GLY A 56 -8.08 -11.91 10.35
CA GLY A 56 -8.87 -11.58 11.55
C GLY A 56 -10.22 -10.95 11.26
N ALA A 57 -10.45 -10.44 10.04
CA ALA A 57 -11.77 -10.03 9.57
C ALA A 57 -12.54 -11.26 9.10
N GLY A 58 -13.17 -11.95 10.05
CA GLY A 58 -14.03 -13.10 9.79
C GLY A 58 -15.09 -12.82 8.72
N THR A 59 -15.15 -13.74 7.76
CA THR A 59 -16.38 -14.25 7.14
C THR A 59 -17.34 -13.24 6.52
N GLY A 60 -17.17 -12.98 5.22
CA GLY A 60 -18.15 -12.23 4.43
C GLY A 60 -18.16 -12.61 2.96
N ARG A 61 -17.86 -13.86 2.61
CA ARG A 61 -18.24 -14.42 1.30
C ARG A 61 -19.75 -14.68 1.35
N SER A 62 -20.54 -13.62 1.41
CA SER A 62 -21.99 -13.70 1.27
C SER A 62 -22.29 -13.94 -0.20
N ALA A 63 -22.90 -15.10 -0.46
CA ALA A 63 -23.55 -15.43 -1.72
C ALA A 63 -24.39 -14.24 -2.23
N PRO A 64 -24.60 -14.09 -3.55
CA PRO A 64 -25.46 -13.05 -4.08
C PRO A 64 -26.88 -13.26 -3.53
N SER A 65 -27.24 -12.51 -2.50
CA SER A 65 -28.60 -12.47 -2.01
C SER A 65 -29.42 -11.82 -3.12
N ARG A 66 -30.40 -12.55 -3.67
CA ARG A 66 -31.48 -11.99 -4.47
C ARG A 66 -32.25 -11.02 -3.58
N ARG A 67 -31.80 -9.78 -3.46
CA ARG A 67 -32.58 -8.72 -2.84
C ARG A 67 -33.42 -8.09 -3.95
N ALA A 68 -34.73 -8.29 -3.85
CA ALA A 68 -35.71 -7.72 -4.75
C ALA A 68 -35.45 -6.23 -4.98
N ALA A 69 -35.52 -5.79 -6.24
CA ALA A 69 -35.29 -4.42 -6.66
C ALA A 69 -36.15 -3.45 -5.85
N ARG A 70 -35.54 -2.80 -4.87
CA ARG A 70 -36.12 -1.67 -4.13
C ARG A 70 -36.00 -0.45 -5.06
N PRO A 71 -37.02 0.41 -5.18
CA PRO A 71 -36.94 1.57 -6.06
C PRO A 71 -35.73 2.43 -5.69
N ASP A 72 -34.93 2.85 -6.68
CA ASP A 72 -33.64 3.52 -6.49
C ASP A 72 -33.71 4.75 -5.55
N GLY A 73 -34.86 5.44 -5.52
CA GLY A 73 -35.12 6.54 -4.60
C GLY A 73 -35.11 6.14 -3.11
N ALA A 74 -35.53 4.92 -2.77
CA ALA A 74 -35.52 4.41 -1.39
C ALA A 74 -34.10 4.09 -0.90
N VAL A 75 -33.21 3.67 -1.80
CA VAL A 75 -31.80 3.41 -1.48
C VAL A 75 -31.04 4.72 -1.30
N ALA A 76 -31.26 5.70 -2.18
CA ALA A 76 -30.64 7.02 -2.07
C ALA A 76 -31.06 7.76 -0.78
N THR A 77 -32.34 7.71 -0.42
CA THR A 77 -32.86 8.31 0.82
C THR A 77 -32.33 7.59 2.06
N ARG A 78 -32.27 6.25 2.04
CA ARG A 78 -31.69 5.49 3.13
C ARG A 78 -30.20 5.76 3.31
N ARG A 79 -29.47 5.90 2.21
CA ARG A 79 -28.05 6.27 2.22
C ARG A 79 -27.84 7.62 2.89
N ALA A 80 -28.59 8.65 2.47
CA ALA A 80 -28.50 9.97 3.08
C ALA A 80 -28.78 9.96 4.60
N GLU A 81 -29.74 9.16 5.06
CA GLU A 81 -30.06 8.99 6.49
C GLU A 81 -28.93 8.33 7.30
N LEU A 82 -28.22 7.37 6.70
CA LEU A 82 -27.07 6.70 7.33
C LEU A 82 -25.83 7.59 7.34
N GLU A 83 -25.55 8.27 6.23
CA GLU A 83 -24.43 9.20 6.12
C GLU A 83 -24.60 10.40 7.07
N ALA A 84 -25.83 10.87 7.29
CA ALA A 84 -26.14 11.93 8.27
C ALA A 84 -25.87 11.53 9.72
N ARG A 85 -25.90 10.23 10.05
CA ARG A 85 -25.53 9.73 11.39
C ARG A 85 -24.03 9.58 11.56
N ALA A 86 -23.29 9.34 10.48
CA ALA A 86 -21.85 9.22 10.49
C ALA A 86 -21.14 10.60 10.43
N VAL A 87 -21.51 11.49 11.35
CA VAL A 87 -20.88 12.81 11.56
C VAL A 87 -20.45 12.96 13.02
N LEU A 88 -19.71 14.02 13.35
CA LEU A 88 -19.38 14.31 14.75
C LEU A 88 -20.62 14.86 15.47
N ASP A 89 -20.87 14.36 16.68
CA ASP A 89 -21.91 14.88 17.56
C ASP A 89 -21.47 16.22 18.20
N PRO A 90 -22.39 16.96 18.85
CA PRO A 90 -22.06 18.24 19.51
C PRO A 90 -21.01 18.13 20.63
N ALA A 91 -20.79 16.93 21.16
CA ALA A 91 -19.77 16.66 22.17
C ALA A 91 -18.42 16.24 21.54
N GLY A 92 -18.31 16.26 20.21
CA GLY A 92 -17.11 15.90 19.47
C GLY A 92 -16.87 14.38 19.33
N ARG A 93 -17.86 13.55 19.66
CA ARG A 93 -17.78 12.09 19.49
C ARG A 93 -18.29 11.67 18.12
N CYS A 94 -17.94 10.48 17.69
CA CYS A 94 -18.52 9.88 16.50
C CYS A 94 -20.01 9.59 16.70
N GLY A 95 -20.88 10.19 15.87
CA GLY A 95 -22.33 9.97 15.90
C GLY A 95 -22.76 8.56 15.47
N TRP A 96 -21.87 7.78 14.86
CA TRP A 96 -22.14 6.40 14.44
C TRP A 96 -21.83 5.39 15.54
N CYS A 97 -20.60 5.36 16.05
CA CYS A 97 -20.16 4.37 17.04
C CYS A 97 -20.00 4.93 18.46
N GLY A 98 -20.23 6.22 18.69
CA GLY A 98 -20.11 6.87 19.99
C GLY A 98 -18.68 7.11 20.48
N SER A 99 -17.66 6.79 19.66
CA SER A 99 -16.25 6.94 20.07
C SER A 99 -15.89 8.39 20.39
N ALA A 100 -15.24 8.61 21.52
CA ALA A 100 -14.61 9.89 21.88
C ALA A 100 -13.21 10.06 21.29
N THR A 101 -12.62 8.99 20.72
CA THR A 101 -11.33 9.05 20.05
C THR A 101 -11.51 9.32 18.57
N ARG A 102 -10.61 10.11 18.00
CA ARG A 102 -10.64 10.44 16.57
C ARG A 102 -10.37 9.19 15.74
N HIS A 103 -11.24 8.92 14.77
CA HIS A 103 -11.04 7.84 13.82
C HIS A 103 -9.77 8.06 13.02
N GLN A 104 -9.06 6.97 12.78
CA GLN A 104 -7.88 6.94 11.95
C GLN A 104 -8.12 6.03 10.76
N ASP A 105 -7.49 6.35 9.65
CA ASP A 105 -7.38 5.42 8.53
C ASP A 105 -6.35 4.33 8.85
N ARG A 106 -6.16 3.41 7.91
CA ARG A 106 -5.20 2.30 8.03
C ARG A 106 -3.73 2.72 8.14
N PHE A 107 -3.41 3.99 7.88
CA PHE A 107 -2.07 4.55 7.96
C PHE A 107 -1.89 5.43 9.21
N GLY A 108 -2.91 5.54 10.06
CA GLY A 108 -2.89 6.38 11.27
C GLY A 108 -3.25 7.84 11.02
N PHE A 109 -3.62 8.22 9.78
CA PHE A 109 -4.05 9.59 9.52
C PHE A 109 -5.48 9.81 10.01
N PRO A 110 -5.80 11.00 10.55
CA PRO A 110 -7.15 11.27 11.00
C PRO A 110 -8.15 11.24 9.84
N THR A 111 -9.28 10.56 10.06
CA THR A 111 -10.36 10.45 9.07
C THR A 111 -11.69 10.92 9.66
N THR A 112 -12.65 11.23 8.80
CA THR A 112 -14.01 11.60 9.24
C THR A 112 -14.80 10.35 9.64
N PRO A 113 -15.78 10.48 10.55
CA PRO A 113 -16.68 9.36 10.88
C PRO A 113 -17.32 8.71 9.64
N LEU A 114 -17.77 9.53 8.68
CA LEU A 114 -18.34 9.07 7.41
C LEU A 114 -17.36 8.20 6.61
N ALA A 115 -16.11 8.65 6.48
CA ALA A 115 -15.11 7.91 5.73
C ALA A 115 -14.68 6.62 6.44
N HIS A 116 -14.64 6.63 7.78
CA HIS A 116 -14.30 5.45 8.58
C HIS A 116 -15.37 4.35 8.50
N HIS A 117 -16.65 4.73 8.54
CA HIS A 117 -17.78 3.78 8.56
C HIS A 117 -18.43 3.54 7.19
N ARG A 118 -17.76 3.92 6.09
CA ARG A 118 -18.33 3.83 4.75
C ARG A 118 -18.74 2.41 4.36
N GLU A 119 -17.91 1.43 4.70
CA GLU A 119 -18.17 0.02 4.42
C GLU A 119 -19.38 -0.50 5.22
N GLU A 120 -19.54 -0.06 6.47
CA GLU A 120 -20.69 -0.40 7.31
C GLU A 120 -21.98 0.22 6.76
N ILE A 121 -21.93 1.47 6.30
CA ILE A 121 -23.06 2.15 5.67
C ILE A 121 -23.47 1.43 4.38
N ASP A 122 -22.49 1.09 3.53
CA ASP A 122 -22.73 0.39 2.27
C ASP A 122 -23.31 -1.02 2.50
N ALA A 123 -22.92 -1.69 3.60
CA ALA A 123 -23.48 -2.99 3.99
C ALA A 123 -24.93 -2.94 4.50
N MET A 124 -25.41 -1.76 4.92
CA MET A 124 -26.78 -1.53 5.40
C MET A 124 -27.76 -1.07 4.32
N LEU A 125 -27.30 -0.87 3.08
CA LEU A 125 -28.13 -0.56 1.90
C LEU A 125 -28.70 -1.84 1.24
#